data_AF-A0A508TIT9-F1
#
_entry.id   AF-A0A508TIT9-F1
#
_cell.length_a   1.000
_cell.length_b   1.000
_cell.length_c   1.000
_cell.angle_alpha   90.00
_cell.angle_beta   90.00
_cell.angle_gamma   90.00
#
_symmetry.space_group_name_H-M   'P 1'
#
loop_
_entity.id
_entity.type
_entity.pdbx_description
1 polymer ?
#
loop_
_entity_poly.entity_id
_entity_poly.type
_entity_poly.pdbx_seq_one_letter_code
_entity_poly.pdbx_strand_id
1 'polypeptide(L)' 'MQSMELTLRSLRRRLAVLVARGLALIEGVSHPYRPELHYMRGPGPKWRARHQAALRD' A
#
# COMPACT_ATOMS: atom_id res chain seq x y z
N MET A 1 18.82 -40.12 -14.01
CA MET A 1 19.42 -38.76 -14.08
C MET A 1 18.42 -37.64 -14.42
N GLN A 2 17.29 -37.90 -15.10
CA GLN A 2 16.29 -36.85 -15.43
C GLN A 2 15.33 -36.47 -14.28
N SER A 3 15.12 -37.36 -13.32
CA SER A 3 14.19 -37.15 -12.19
C SER A 3 14.67 -36.06 -11.20
N MET A 4 15.98 -35.87 -11.08
CA MET A 4 16.58 -34.85 -10.20
C MET A 4 16.42 -33.43 -10.78
N GLU A 5 16.58 -33.29 -12.09
CA GLU A 5 16.42 -32.03 -12.83
C GLU A 5 14.99 -31.48 -12.74
N LEU A 6 13.99 -32.35 -12.89
CA LEU A 6 12.57 -31.97 -12.79
C LEU A 6 12.21 -31.52 -11.36
N THR A 7 12.79 -32.17 -10.36
CA THR A 7 12.61 -31.82 -8.94
C THR A 7 13.20 -30.46 -8.64
N LEU A 8 14.40 -30.18 -9.14
CA LEU A 8 15.07 -28.89 -8.97
C LEU A 8 14.32 -27.75 -9.68
N ARG A 9 13.82 -27.98 -10.90
CA ARG A 9 12.98 -27.03 -11.64
C ARG A 9 11.67 -26.74 -10.91
N SER A 10 11.04 -27.77 -10.35
CA SER A 10 9.80 -27.64 -9.58
C SER A 10 10.03 -26.86 -8.29
N LEU A 11 11.14 -27.13 -7.59
CA LEU A 11 11.54 -26.38 -6.40
C LEU A 11 11.80 -24.91 -6.74
N ARG A 12 12.60 -24.64 -7.78
CA ARG A 12 12.86 -23.27 -8.27
C ARG A 12 11.57 -22.53 -8.61
N ARG A 13 10.61 -23.18 -9.28
CA ARG A 13 9.31 -22.57 -9.61
C ARG A 13 8.52 -22.23 -8.36
N ARG A 14 8.48 -23.13 -7.37
CA ARG A 14 7.82 -22.87 -6.08
C ARG A 14 8.46 -21.70 -5.33
N LEU A 15 9.79 -21.65 -5.29
CA LEU A 15 10.52 -20.54 -4.67
C LEU A 15 10.26 -19.22 -5.40
N ALA A 16 10.26 -19.21 -6.73
CA ALA A 16 9.96 -18.01 -7.51
C ALA A 16 8.56 -17.45 -7.22
N VAL A 17 7.56 -18.33 -7.06
CA VAL A 17 6.20 -17.91 -6.67
C VAL A 17 6.17 -17.32 -5.27
N LEU A 18 6.90 -17.91 -4.31
CA LEU A 18 6.98 -17.39 -2.94
C LEU A 18 7.65 -16.01 -2.91
N VAL A 19 8.76 -15.84 -3.62
CA VAL A 19 9.46 -14.56 -3.73
C VAL A 19 8.55 -13.50 -4.37
N ALA A 20 7.91 -13.82 -5.50
CA ALA A 20 7.00 -12.88 -6.17
C ALA A 20 5.84 -12.44 -5.26
N ARG A 21 5.23 -13.37 -4.52
CA ARG A 21 4.18 -13.05 -3.54
C ARG A 21 4.70 -12.21 -2.38
N GLY A 22 5.90 -12.51 -1.89
CA GLY A 22 6.54 -11.72 -0.83
C GLY A 22 6.80 -10.28 -1.25
N LEU A 23 7.33 -10.07 -2.46
CA LEU A 23 7.57 -8.73 -2.99
C LEU A 23 6.26 -7.93 -3.15
N ALA A 24 5.19 -8.54 -3.67
CA ALA A 24 3.89 -7.89 -3.79
C ALA A 24 3.28 -7.51 -2.42
N LEU A 25 3.49 -8.34 -1.39
CA LEU A 25 3.07 -8.01 -0.03
C LEU A 25 3.86 -6.83 0.53
N ILE A 26 5.18 -6.83 0.36
CA ILE A 26 6.06 -5.73 0.79
C ILE A 26 5.61 -4.43 0.12
N GLU A 27 5.36 -4.43 -1.19
CA GLU A 27 4.87 -3.27 -1.93
C GLU A 27 3.55 -2.73 -1.34
N GLY A 28 2.58 -3.62 -1.09
CA GLY A 28 1.28 -3.24 -0.53
C GLY A 28 1.38 -2.59 0.86
N VAL A 29 2.30 -3.05 1.72
CA VAL A 29 2.44 -2.52 3.09
C VAL A 29 3.44 -1.36 3.20
N SER A 30 4.34 -1.21 2.23
CA SER A 30 5.38 -0.17 2.26
C SER A 30 4.84 1.20 1.83
N HIS A 31 3.61 1.27 1.31
CA HIS A 31 2.96 2.53 1.02
C HIS A 31 2.53 3.24 2.31
N PRO A 32 3.05 4.45 2.59
CA PRO A 32 2.58 5.23 3.71
C PRO A 32 1.08 5.50 3.56
N TYR A 33 0.30 5.19 4.60
CA TYR A 33 -1.10 5.59 4.65
C TYR A 33 -1.17 7.12 4.55
N ARG A 34 -1.72 7.62 3.44
CA ARG A 34 -1.91 9.06 3.17
C ARG A 34 -3.38 9.41 3.34
N PRO A 35 -3.85 9.63 4.58
CA PRO A 35 -5.25 9.95 4.82
C PRO A 35 -5.71 11.21 4.08
N GLU A 36 -4.78 12.11 3.69
CA GLU A 36 -5.05 13.34 2.94
C GLU A 36 -5.64 13.07 1.54
N LEU A 37 -5.38 11.90 0.94
CA LEU A 37 -6.01 11.47 -0.31
C LEU A 37 -7.44 10.94 -0.11
N HIS A 38 -7.78 10.56 1.12
CA HIS A 38 -9.05 9.93 1.48
C HIS A 38 -9.98 10.87 2.25
N TYR A 39 -9.45 11.95 2.82
CA TYR A 39 -10.23 13.07 3.36
C TYR A 39 -10.75 13.97 2.23
N MET A 40 -11.71 13.45 1.48
CA MET A 40 -12.48 14.24 0.51
C MET A 40 -13.49 15.21 1.17
N ARG A 41 -13.50 15.31 2.51
CA ARG A 41 -14.20 16.38 3.22
C ARG A 41 -13.20 17.47 3.54
N GLY A 42 -13.20 18.51 2.70
CA GLY A 42 -12.63 19.80 3.06
C GLY A 42 -13.21 20.34 4.37
N PRO A 43 -12.71 21.47 4.86
CA PRO A 43 -13.07 21.99 6.17
C PRO A 43 -14.58 22.07 6.37
N GLY A 44 -15.08 21.38 7.39
CA GLY A 44 -16.49 21.34 7.72
C GLY A 44 -17.03 22.71 8.18
N PRO A 45 -18.36 22.87 8.29
CA PRO A 45 -18.98 24.15 8.67
C PRO A 45 -18.44 24.72 9.98
N LYS A 46 -18.16 23.86 10.97
CA LYS A 46 -17.55 24.26 12.25
C LYS A 46 -16.13 24.84 12.10
N TRP A 47 -15.35 24.34 11.14
CA TRP A 47 -14.01 24.87 10.86
C TRP A 47 -14.11 26.24 10.20
N ARG A 48 -15.00 26.41 9.21
CA ARG A 48 -15.19 27.69 8.51
C ARG A 48 -15.68 28.80 9.44
N ALA A 49 -16.63 28.50 10.33
CA ALA A 49 -17.14 29.46 11.31
C ALA A 49 -16.03 30.04 12.22
N ARG A 50 -15.05 29.22 12.61
CA ARG A 50 -13.92 29.67 13.45
C ARG A 50 -12.91 30.54 12.70
N HIS A 51 -12.69 30.28 11.41
CA HIS A 51 -11.68 30.99 10.62
C HIS A 51 -12.24 32.23 9.91
N GLN A 52 -13.55 32.28 9.64
CA GLN A 52 -14.20 33.51 9.17
C GLN A 52 -14.21 34.61 10.23
N ALA A 53 -14.27 34.25 11.52
CA ALA A 53 -14.09 35.21 12.60
C ALA A 53 -12.68 35.81 12.60
N ALA A 54 -11.65 35.01 12.37
CA ALA A 54 -10.25 35.44 12.33
C ALA A 54 -9.86 36.26 11.08
N LEU A 55 -10.67 36.23 10.01
CA LEU A 55 -10.47 37.01 8.78
C LEU A 55 -11.24 38.34 8.78
N ARG A 56 -12.04 38.62 9.82
CA ARG A 56 -12.92 39.80 9.90
C ARG A 56 -12.46 40.87 10.89
N ASP A 57 -11.26 40.73 11.45
CA ASP A 57 -10.53 41.72 12.23
C ASP A 57 -9.33 42.25 11.42
#